data_AF-A0A392RF28-F1
#
_entry.id   AF-A0A392RF28-F1
#
_cell.length_a   1.000
_cell.length_b   1.000
_cell.length_c   1.000
_cell.angle_alpha   90.00
_cell.angle_beta   90.00
_cell.angle_gamma   90.00
#
_symmetry.space_group_name_H-M   'P 1'
#
loop_
_entity.id
_entity.type
_entity.pdbx_description
1 polymer ?
#
loop_
_entity_poly.entity_id
_entity_poly.type
_entity_poly.pdbx_seq_one_letter_code
_entity_poly.pdbx_strand_id
1 'polypeptide(L)'
;PPPPPPPPPPPPPPPPPKQPTNTPFLFPQTNSTILPDPSNFFSPNLLSSPLPTNSFFQNFVLKNGDTPEYIHPYLIKSSNSSLSLSYPSCTSNSSFITQVFNPDITISASTKTNQGSHQNHVISSFSDLSVTLDIPSSN
;
A
#
# COMPACT_ATOMS: atom_id res chain seq x y z
N PRO A 1 31.47 -31.44 -39.27
CA PRO A 1 30.13 -31.93 -38.85
C PRO A 1 29.23 -30.76 -38.45
N PRO A 2 28.00 -30.66 -38.97
CA PRO A 2 27.06 -29.62 -38.56
C PRO A 2 26.58 -29.87 -37.11
N PRO A 3 26.23 -28.81 -36.37
CA PRO A 3 25.72 -28.92 -35.01
C PRO A 3 24.34 -29.60 -34.99
N PRO A 4 24.01 -30.36 -33.92
CA PRO A 4 22.71 -30.98 -33.78
C PRO A 4 21.60 -29.91 -33.64
N PRO A 5 20.39 -30.18 -34.14
CA PRO A 5 19.27 -29.26 -34.00
C PRO A 5 18.84 -29.11 -32.52
N PRO A 6 18.30 -27.95 -32.14
CA PRO A 6 17.82 -27.72 -30.78
C PRO A 6 16.62 -28.61 -30.44
N PRO A 7 16.45 -28.96 -29.15
CA PRO A 7 15.30 -29.74 -28.70
C PRO A 7 13.99 -28.95 -28.87
N PRO A 8 12.86 -29.65 -29.08
CA PRO A 8 11.55 -29.01 -29.17
C PRO A 8 11.14 -28.37 -27.84
N PRO A 9 10.31 -27.31 -27.88
CA PRO A 9 9.82 -26.66 -26.68
C PRO A 9 8.91 -27.60 -25.86
N PRO A 10 8.87 -27.43 -24.53
CA PRO A 10 7.98 -28.21 -23.66
C PRO A 10 6.51 -27.90 -23.96
N PRO A 11 5.59 -28.86 -23.70
CA PRO A 11 4.17 -28.65 -23.87
C PRO A 11 3.65 -27.59 -22.89
N PRO A 12 2.58 -26.85 -23.25
CA PRO A 12 1.96 -25.88 -22.36
C PRO A 12 1.40 -26.57 -21.11
N PRO A 13 1.37 -25.87 -19.95
CA PRO A 13 0.78 -26.39 -18.74
C PRO A 13 -0.72 -26.67 -18.94
N PRO A 14 -1.28 -27.69 -18.25
CA PRO A 14 -2.70 -27.97 -18.31
C PRO A 14 -3.51 -26.78 -17.79
N PRO A 15 -4.73 -26.55 -18.34
CA PRO A 15 -5.60 -25.49 -17.86
C PRO A 15 -5.97 -25.72 -16.38
N PRO A 16 -6.20 -24.63 -15.61
CA PRO A 16 -6.65 -24.74 -14.23
C PRO A 16 -7.93 -25.59 -14.13
N PRO A 17 -8.10 -26.37 -13.04
CA PRO A 17 -9.35 -27.07 -12.78
C PRO A 17 -10.52 -26.06 -12.80
N LYS A 18 -11.54 -26.34 -13.62
CA LYS A 18 -12.78 -25.55 -13.62
C LYS A 18 -13.46 -25.73 -12.26
N GLN A 19 -13.56 -24.66 -11.47
CA GLN A 19 -14.31 -24.68 -10.22
C GLN A 19 -15.79 -25.05 -10.50
N PRO A 20 -16.40 -25.94 -9.71
CA PRO A 20 -17.84 -26.20 -9.79
C PRO A 20 -18.62 -24.90 -9.57
N THR A 21 -19.44 -24.52 -10.52
CA THR A 21 -20.15 -23.22 -10.54
C THR A 21 -21.33 -23.12 -9.58
N ASN A 22 -21.57 -24.13 -8.73
CA ASN A 22 -22.85 -24.26 -8.01
C ASN A 22 -22.76 -24.71 -6.54
N THR A 23 -21.59 -24.60 -5.89
CA THR A 23 -21.47 -24.81 -4.44
C THR A 23 -21.71 -23.49 -3.72
N PRO A 24 -22.70 -23.39 -2.80
CA PRO A 24 -22.92 -22.17 -2.03
C PRO A 24 -21.69 -21.87 -1.17
N PHE A 25 -21.38 -20.59 -1.00
CA PHE A 25 -20.30 -20.16 -0.11
C PHE A 25 -20.58 -20.64 1.31
N LEU A 26 -19.60 -21.29 1.94
CA LEU A 26 -19.78 -21.99 3.22
C LEU A 26 -19.98 -21.03 4.41
N PHE A 27 -19.53 -19.79 4.26
CA PHE A 27 -19.66 -18.79 5.31
C PHE A 27 -20.86 -17.88 5.01
N PRO A 28 -21.68 -17.53 6.01
CA PRO A 28 -22.78 -16.61 5.80
C PRO A 28 -22.24 -15.24 5.41
N GLN A 29 -22.94 -14.57 4.48
CA GLN A 29 -22.73 -13.15 4.27
C GLN A 29 -23.04 -12.42 5.58
N THR A 30 -22.14 -11.55 6.01
CA THR A 30 -22.29 -10.75 7.22
C THR A 30 -21.96 -9.29 6.92
N ASN A 31 -22.70 -8.38 7.55
CA ASN A 31 -22.34 -6.98 7.59
C ASN A 31 -21.59 -6.76 8.90
N SER A 32 -20.31 -6.43 8.81
CA SER A 32 -19.53 -6.16 10.00
C SER A 32 -20.02 -4.88 10.66
N THR A 33 -20.43 -4.97 11.93
CA THR A 33 -20.72 -3.80 12.77
C THR A 33 -19.46 -3.16 13.35
N ILE A 34 -18.32 -3.85 13.21
CA ILE A 34 -17.02 -3.44 13.76
C ILE A 34 -16.10 -2.88 12.67
N LEU A 35 -16.18 -3.41 11.44
CA LEU A 35 -15.36 -2.94 10.33
C LEU A 35 -16.01 -1.66 9.78
N PRO A 36 -15.34 -0.50 9.88
CA PRO A 36 -15.86 0.72 9.27
C PRO A 36 -15.89 0.59 7.75
N ASP A 37 -16.59 1.52 7.09
CA ASP A 37 -16.52 1.69 5.65
C ASP A 37 -15.06 1.79 5.17
N PRO A 38 -14.77 1.33 3.93
CA PRO A 38 -13.43 1.35 3.40
C PRO A 38 -12.82 2.75 3.47
N SER A 39 -11.53 2.79 3.80
CA SER A 39 -10.79 4.02 4.00
C SER A 39 -10.88 4.93 2.77
N ASN A 40 -11.14 6.23 2.98
CA ASN A 40 -11.20 7.25 1.92
C ASN A 40 -9.82 7.56 1.28
N PHE A 41 -8.79 6.84 1.71
CA PHE A 41 -7.43 6.95 1.20
C PHE A 41 -7.19 6.06 -0.02
N PHE A 42 -8.15 5.24 -0.47
CA PHE A 42 -8.00 4.46 -1.70
C PHE A 42 -8.73 5.14 -2.86
N SER A 43 -8.08 5.17 -4.03
CA SER A 43 -8.71 5.68 -5.23
C SER A 43 -9.91 4.81 -5.65
N PRO A 44 -10.96 5.39 -6.29
CA PRO A 44 -12.19 4.66 -6.61
C PRO A 44 -11.99 3.38 -7.44
N ASN A 45 -10.97 3.34 -8.30
CA ASN A 45 -10.64 2.17 -9.10
C ASN A 45 -10.21 0.94 -8.25
N LEU A 46 -9.71 1.15 -7.04
CA LEU A 46 -9.26 0.07 -6.14
C LEU A 46 -10.39 -0.51 -5.28
N LEU A 47 -11.52 0.20 -5.16
CA LEU A 47 -12.67 -0.22 -4.33
C LEU A 47 -13.50 -1.35 -4.95
N SER A 48 -13.21 -1.73 -6.21
CA SER A 48 -13.89 -2.83 -6.91
C SER A 48 -13.39 -4.23 -6.48
N SER A 49 -12.29 -4.29 -5.72
CA SER A 49 -11.65 -5.50 -5.22
C SER A 49 -11.43 -5.43 -3.70
N PRO A 50 -11.28 -6.57 -3.02
CA PRO A 50 -10.95 -6.57 -1.59
C PRO A 50 -9.68 -5.76 -1.30
N LEU A 51 -9.78 -4.84 -0.32
CA LEU A 51 -8.65 -4.01 0.07
C LEU A 51 -7.69 -4.77 1.00
N PRO A 52 -6.38 -4.48 0.92
CA PRO A 52 -5.40 -5.07 1.82
C PRO A 52 -5.59 -4.59 3.27
N THR A 53 -5.48 -5.51 4.23
CA THR A 53 -5.70 -5.24 5.66
C THR A 53 -4.46 -5.48 6.54
N ASN A 54 -3.38 -6.04 5.99
CA ASN A 54 -2.13 -6.35 6.67
C ASN A 54 -0.92 -6.07 5.78
N SER A 55 -0.98 -4.98 5.00
CA SER A 55 0.12 -4.58 4.11
C SER A 55 1.18 -3.76 4.85
N PHE A 56 2.41 -3.76 4.32
CA PHE A 56 3.50 -2.95 4.86
C PHE A 56 3.25 -1.44 4.82
N PHE A 57 2.21 -0.98 4.12
CA PHE A 57 1.83 0.42 3.97
C PHE A 57 0.54 0.79 4.73
N GLN A 58 0.07 -0.11 5.61
CA GLN A 58 -1.24 0.00 6.25
C GLN A 58 -1.41 1.33 7.00
N ASN A 59 -0.36 1.91 7.57
CA ASN A 59 -0.47 3.16 8.34
C ASN A 59 -0.90 4.37 7.49
N PHE A 60 -0.75 4.31 6.16
CA PHE A 60 -1.23 5.34 5.25
C PHE A 60 -2.76 5.41 5.19
N VAL A 61 -3.47 4.31 5.46
CA VAL A 61 -4.94 4.27 5.32
C VAL A 61 -5.68 4.18 6.65
N LEU A 62 -4.96 4.13 7.78
CA LEU A 62 -5.53 4.08 9.11
C LEU A 62 -5.67 5.47 9.72
N LYS A 63 -6.80 5.74 10.38
CA LYS A 63 -7.09 7.02 11.06
C LYS A 63 -6.90 8.20 10.09
N ASN A 64 -5.86 9.00 10.30
CA ASN A 64 -5.54 10.20 9.51
C ASN A 64 -4.45 9.94 8.46
N GLY A 65 -3.93 8.72 8.35
CA GLY A 65 -2.86 8.38 7.40
C GLY A 65 -1.53 9.07 7.68
N ASP A 66 -1.34 9.62 8.87
CA ASP A 66 -0.21 10.47 9.26
C ASP A 66 0.77 9.79 10.23
N THR A 67 0.58 8.49 10.46
CA THR A 67 1.50 7.65 11.22
C THR A 67 2.68 7.27 10.32
N PRO A 68 3.94 7.42 10.77
CA PRO A 68 5.11 7.00 9.99
C PRO A 68 5.06 5.51 9.65
N GLU A 69 5.40 5.17 8.42
CA GLU A 69 5.51 3.80 7.93
C GLU A 69 6.97 3.46 7.63
N TYR A 70 7.41 2.25 8.00
CA TYR A 70 8.77 1.82 7.70
C TYR A 70 8.85 1.15 6.33
N ILE A 71 9.49 1.84 5.40
CA ILE A 71 9.78 1.35 4.06
C ILE A 71 11.29 1.35 3.91
N HIS A 72 11.90 0.18 4.10
CA HIS A 72 13.34 0.05 4.21
C HIS A 72 14.10 0.80 3.10
N PRO A 73 15.11 1.62 3.44
CA PRO A 73 15.67 1.86 4.78
C PRO A 73 15.07 3.06 5.53
N TYR A 74 13.96 3.63 5.09
CA TYR A 74 13.42 4.91 5.57
C TYR A 74 12.13 4.77 6.39
N LEU A 75 11.89 5.71 7.29
CA LEU A 75 10.55 6.00 7.79
C LEU A 75 9.93 7.11 6.92
N ILE A 76 8.72 6.86 6.43
CA ILE A 76 8.01 7.77 5.54
C ILE A 76 6.70 8.18 6.20
N LYS A 77 6.42 9.48 6.24
CA LYS A 77 5.20 10.04 6.79
C LYS A 77 4.58 11.02 5.79
N SER A 78 3.30 10.82 5.48
CA SER A 78 2.52 11.81 4.74
C SER A 78 1.72 12.69 5.71
N SER A 79 1.72 14.00 5.52
CA SER A 79 0.88 14.92 6.30
C SER A 79 0.71 16.25 5.58
N ASN A 80 -0.50 16.84 5.60
CA ASN A 80 -0.78 18.19 5.08
C ASN A 80 -0.22 18.44 3.66
N SER A 81 -0.56 17.56 2.72
CA SER A 81 -0.06 17.61 1.32
C SER A 81 1.47 17.64 1.22
N SER A 82 2.16 16.98 2.14
CA SER A 82 3.63 16.88 2.19
C SER A 82 4.04 15.46 2.53
N LEU A 83 5.23 15.07 2.07
CA LEU A 83 5.87 13.80 2.35
C LEU A 83 7.19 14.05 3.07
N SER A 84 7.31 13.54 4.29
CA SER A 84 8.52 13.63 5.09
C SER A 84 9.20 12.27 5.17
N LEU A 85 10.51 12.26 4.99
CA LEU A 85 11.36 11.07 5.02
C LEU A 85 12.38 11.19 6.14
N SER A 86 12.68 10.07 6.78
CA SER A 86 13.70 9.96 7.82
C SER A 86 14.53 8.71 7.59
N TYR A 87 15.85 8.81 7.71
CA TYR A 87 16.74 7.67 7.91
C TYR A 87 16.93 7.47 9.42
N PRO A 88 16.16 6.56 10.05
CA PRO A 88 16.04 6.55 11.49
C PRO A 88 17.33 6.14 12.18
N SER A 89 17.71 6.91 13.21
CA SER A 89 18.67 6.42 14.20
C SER A 89 18.03 5.30 15.03
N CYS A 90 18.80 4.25 15.27
CA CYS A 90 18.36 3.09 16.02
C CYS A 90 18.82 3.21 17.48
N THR A 91 17.88 3.23 18.41
CA THR A 91 18.16 3.16 19.85
C THR A 91 17.83 1.76 20.34
N SER A 92 18.75 1.12 21.07
CA SER A 92 18.56 -0.24 21.58
C SER A 92 18.89 -0.33 23.06
N ASN A 93 18.20 -1.25 23.74
CA ASN A 93 18.55 -1.75 25.07
C ASN A 93 18.32 -3.26 25.11
N SER A 94 18.42 -3.90 26.29
CA SER A 94 18.27 -5.36 26.41
C SER A 94 16.87 -5.88 26.06
N SER A 95 15.84 -5.04 26.11
CA SER A 95 14.44 -5.45 25.97
C SER A 95 13.84 -5.09 24.61
N PHE A 96 14.35 -4.05 23.95
CA PHE A 96 13.80 -3.60 22.68
C PHE A 96 14.80 -2.79 21.84
N ILE A 97 14.46 -2.70 20.55
CA ILE A 97 15.09 -1.83 19.57
C ILE A 97 14.00 -0.91 19.02
N THR A 98 14.25 0.40 19.01
CA THR A 98 13.31 1.40 18.48
C THR A 98 13.96 2.30 17.44
N GLN A 99 13.14 2.71 16.49
CA GLN A 99 13.47 3.68 15.47
C GLN A 99 12.53 4.88 15.67
N VAL A 100 13.12 6.06 15.86
CA VAL A 100 12.35 7.29 16.06
C VAL A 100 12.27 8.04 14.73
N PHE A 101 11.08 8.48 14.36
CA PHE A 101 10.89 9.33 13.20
C PHE A 101 11.39 10.75 13.49
N ASN A 102 12.42 11.18 12.76
CA ASN A 102 12.89 12.56 12.74
C ASN A 102 13.08 13.00 11.28
N PRO A 103 12.27 13.92 10.74
CA PRO A 103 12.25 14.21 9.31
C PRO A 103 13.56 14.86 8.85
N ASP A 104 14.31 14.16 7.99
CA ASP A 104 15.54 14.67 7.36
C ASP A 104 15.20 15.50 6.11
N ILE A 105 14.21 15.05 5.35
CA ILE A 105 13.75 15.68 4.11
C ILE A 105 12.24 15.79 4.14
N THR A 106 11.70 16.95 3.76
CA THR A 106 10.26 17.14 3.54
C THR A 106 10.03 17.69 2.14
N ILE A 107 9.22 16.97 1.37
CA ILE A 107 8.80 17.33 0.02
C ILE A 107 7.36 17.85 0.12
N SER A 108 7.14 19.08 -0.34
CA SER A 108 5.83 19.73 -0.28
C SER A 108 5.53 20.41 -1.61
N ALA A 109 4.25 20.48 -1.97
CA ALA A 109 3.82 21.32 -3.08
C ALA A 109 3.86 22.80 -2.69
N SER A 110 4.29 23.66 -3.61
CA SER A 110 4.35 25.13 -3.42
C SER A 110 2.96 25.76 -3.32
N THR A 111 1.99 25.19 -4.02
CA THR A 111 0.59 25.61 -4.06
C THR A 111 -0.26 24.61 -3.28
N LYS A 112 -0.50 24.91 -2.00
CA LYS A 112 -1.49 24.17 -1.22
C LYS A 112 -2.88 24.58 -1.71
N THR A 113 -3.68 23.63 -2.19
CA THR A 113 -5.11 23.84 -2.44
C THR A 113 -5.72 24.46 -1.19
N ASN A 114 -6.47 25.54 -1.37
CA ASN A 114 -7.15 26.38 -0.37
C ASN A 114 -7.14 25.87 1.09
N GLN A 115 -6.78 26.77 2.00
CA GLN A 115 -6.57 26.67 3.46
C GLN A 115 -7.64 25.95 4.33
N GLY A 116 -8.60 25.24 3.74
CA GLY A 116 -9.62 24.44 4.43
C GLY A 116 -9.73 22.98 4.00
N SER A 117 -9.06 22.53 2.93
CA SER A 117 -9.08 21.11 2.54
C SER A 117 -7.82 20.43 3.07
N HIS A 118 -7.95 19.72 4.19
CA HIS A 118 -6.96 18.75 4.67
C HIS A 118 -6.91 17.56 3.71
N GLN A 119 -6.47 17.80 2.47
CA GLN A 119 -6.44 16.76 1.47
C GLN A 119 -5.28 15.83 1.82
N ASN A 120 -5.67 14.70 2.38
CA ASN A 120 -4.77 13.62 2.67
C ASN A 120 -4.26 13.02 1.35
N HIS A 121 -3.17 12.26 1.44
CA HIS A 121 -2.71 11.47 0.30
C HIS A 121 -3.77 10.44 -0.12
N VAL A 122 -3.68 9.97 -1.35
CA VAL A 122 -4.52 8.88 -1.87
C VAL A 122 -3.62 7.78 -2.43
N ILE A 123 -3.92 6.53 -2.11
CA ILE A 123 -3.31 5.35 -2.73
C ILE A 123 -3.99 5.14 -4.09
N SER A 124 -3.22 5.33 -5.16
CA SER A 124 -3.68 5.14 -6.54
C SER A 124 -3.38 3.75 -7.10
N SER A 125 -2.35 3.10 -6.54
CA SER A 125 -1.93 1.75 -6.91
C SER A 125 -1.11 1.11 -5.80
N PHE A 126 -1.13 -0.22 -5.72
CA PHE A 126 -0.27 -1.01 -4.85
C PHE A 126 0.04 -2.37 -5.47
N SER A 127 1.13 -2.99 -5.00
CA SER A 127 1.52 -4.37 -5.26
C SER A 127 2.01 -5.01 -3.96
N ASP A 128 2.50 -6.25 -4.03
CA ASP A 128 3.06 -6.95 -2.87
C ASP A 128 4.26 -6.21 -2.24
N LEU A 129 4.97 -5.38 -3.02
CA LEU A 129 6.21 -4.71 -2.61
C LEU A 129 6.23 -3.19 -2.85
N SER A 130 5.12 -2.60 -3.33
CA SER A 130 5.09 -1.17 -3.65
C SER A 130 3.73 -0.55 -3.37
N VAL A 131 3.74 0.76 -3.13
CA VAL A 131 2.54 1.59 -2.98
C VAL A 131 2.80 2.94 -3.66
N THR A 132 1.81 3.46 -4.36
CA THR A 132 1.86 4.79 -4.99
C THR A 132 0.96 5.73 -4.20
N LEU A 133 1.54 6.81 -3.68
CA LEU A 133 0.84 7.86 -2.95
C LEU A 133 0.70 9.10 -3.84
N ASP A 134 -0.53 9.45 -4.18
CA ASP A 134 -0.87 10.68 -4.87
C ASP A 134 -1.07 11.78 -3.82
N ILE A 135 -0.25 12.82 -3.90
CA ILE A 135 -0.32 13.97 -3.00
C ILE A 135 -1.07 15.08 -3.72
N PRO A 136 -2.28 15.43 -3.27
CA PRO A 136 -3.08 16.46 -3.92
C PRO A 136 -2.39 17.82 -3.81
N SER A 137 -2.15 18.43 -4.97
CA SER A 137 -1.63 19.78 -5.12
C SER A 137 -2.45 20.54 -6.16
N SER A 138 -2.66 21.84 -5.95
CA SER A 138 -3.28 22.70 -6.96
C SER A 138 -2.30 22.94 -8.09
N ASN A 139 -2.62 22.50 -9.30
CA ASN A 139 -2.00 22.97 -10.54
C ASN A 139 -3.00 23.88 -11.24
#